data_AF-A0A3C0P0D0-F1
#
_entry.id   AF-A0A3C0P0D0-F1
#
_cell.length_a   1.000
_cell.length_b   1.000
_cell.length_c   1.000
_cell.angle_alpha   90.00
_cell.angle_beta   90.00
_cell.angle_gamma   90.00
#
_symmetry.space_group_name_H-M   'P 1'
#
loop_
_entity.id
_entity.type
_entity.pdbx_description
1 polymer ?
#
loop_
_entity_poly.entity_id
_entity_poly.type
_entity_poly.pdbx_seq_one_letter_code
_entity_poly.pdbx_strand_id
1 'polypeptide(L)'
;VLMMDDGVSNQTIPLILCGEEDVSGNHGATIGRLDEKLMFYMQSRGMNTEEIYEMMARARIDAVIRKIPDEKTRLALTDGTGDGDEFRQEE
;
A
#
# COMPACT_ATOMS: atom_id res chain seq x y z
N VAL A 1 1.96 3.13 -6.51
CA VAL A 1 0.92 4.10 -6.14
C VAL A 1 -0.43 3.52 -6.45
N LEU A 2 -1.33 3.49 -5.47
CA LEU A 2 -2.73 3.16 -5.66
C LEU A 2 -3.52 4.47 -5.76
N MET A 3 -4.20 4.69 -6.87
CA MET A 3 -5.04 5.87 -7.11
C MET A 3 -6.43 5.61 -6.53
N MET A 4 -6.82 6.39 -5.52
CA MET A 4 -8.06 6.17 -4.75
C MET A 4 -9.31 6.76 -5.42
N ASP A 5 -9.16 7.86 -6.16
CA ASP A 5 -10.27 8.60 -6.76
C ASP A 5 -9.86 9.34 -8.05
N ASP A 6 -10.82 9.61 -8.94
CA ASP A 6 -10.65 10.23 -10.26
C ASP A 6 -10.09 11.66 -10.19
N GLY A 7 -10.31 12.35 -9.07
CA GLY A 7 -9.74 13.67 -8.80
C GLY A 7 -8.25 13.66 -8.41
N VAL A 8 -7.64 12.49 -8.18
CA VAL A 8 -6.25 12.41 -7.71
C VAL A 8 -5.27 12.60 -8.85
N SER A 9 -4.31 13.49 -8.66
CA SER A 9 -3.16 13.67 -9.55
C SER A 9 -1.89 13.15 -8.87
N ASN A 10 -1.15 12.27 -9.54
CA ASN A 10 0.13 11.75 -9.04
C ASN A 10 1.28 12.26 -9.92
N GLN A 11 2.30 12.83 -9.27
CA GLN A 11 3.55 13.24 -9.92
C GLN A 11 4.70 12.41 -9.35
N THR A 12 4.99 11.29 -10.00
CA THR A 12 6.17 10.47 -9.69
C THR A 12 7.27 10.79 -10.69
N ILE A 13 8.34 11.45 -10.24
CA ILE A 13 9.48 11.87 -11.06
C ILE A 13 10.73 11.16 -10.54
N PRO A 14 11.02 9.94 -11.01
CA PRO A 14 12.23 9.27 -10.60
C PRO A 14 13.44 9.85 -11.30
N LEU A 15 14.47 10.12 -10.51
CA LEU A 15 15.72 10.67 -10.97
C LEU A 15 16.87 9.81 -10.45
N ILE A 16 17.77 9.42 -11.34
CA ILE A 16 19.05 8.79 -11.00
C ILE A 16 20.15 9.76 -11.42
N LEU A 17 20.98 10.19 -10.47
CA LEU A 17 22.14 11.04 -10.71
C LEU A 17 23.39 10.23 -10.35
N CYS A 18 24.22 9.93 -11.36
CA CYS A 18 25.47 9.19 -11.20
C CYS A 18 26.65 10.15 -11.40
N GLY A 19 27.59 10.14 -10.45
CA GLY A 19 28.80 10.98 -10.50
C GLY A 19 30.06 10.23 -10.93
N GLU A 20 30.03 8.90 -10.91
CA GLU A 20 31.16 8.02 -11.21
C GLU A 20 30.98 7.19 -12.49
N GLU A 21 32.09 6.66 -12.99
CA GLU A 21 32.10 5.65 -14.06
C GLU A 21 31.79 4.25 -13.48
N ASP A 22 31.24 3.36 -14.33
CA ASP A 22 30.91 1.96 -14.00
C ASP A 22 29.81 1.75 -12.93
N VAL A 23 28.67 2.42 -13.07
CA VAL A 23 27.50 2.24 -12.19
C VAL A 23 26.27 1.73 -12.94
N SER A 24 25.49 0.85 -12.29
CA SER A 24 24.21 0.34 -12.79
C SER A 24 23.07 0.75 -11.85
N GLY A 25 22.20 1.63 -12.32
CA GLY A 25 20.98 2.05 -11.63
C GLY A 25 19.72 1.49 -12.28
N ASN A 26 18.80 0.96 -11.48
CA ASN A 26 17.46 0.57 -11.93
C ASN A 26 16.41 1.36 -11.15
N HIS A 27 15.42 1.88 -11.86
CA HIS A 27 14.23 2.46 -11.26
C HIS A 27 12.97 1.92 -11.94
N GLY A 28 11.92 1.73 -11.15
CA GLY A 28 10.58 1.44 -11.65
C GLY A 28 9.53 2.00 -10.70
N ALA A 29 8.49 2.57 -11.28
CA ALA A 29 7.31 3.01 -10.57
C ALA A 29 6.06 2.40 -11.20
N THR A 30 5.12 1.96 -10.37
CA THR A 30 3.82 1.47 -10.83
C THR A 30 2.75 2.36 -10.24
N ILE A 31 1.89 2.91 -11.10
CA ILE A 31 0.77 3.77 -10.74
C ILE A 31 -0.49 3.19 -11.38
N GLY A 32 -1.57 3.09 -10.63
CA GLY A 32 -2.82 2.58 -11.16
C GLY A 32 -3.95 2.55 -10.14
N ARG A 33 -5.15 2.28 -10.66
CA ARG A 33 -6.36 1.98 -9.89
C ARG A 33 -6.47 0.49 -9.59
N LEU A 34 -7.46 0.11 -8.80
CA LEU A 34 -7.86 -1.28 -8.71
C LEU A 34 -8.45 -1.75 -10.05
N ASP A 35 -8.17 -3.01 -10.39
CA ASP A 35 -8.72 -3.65 -11.58
C ASP A 35 -10.25 -3.72 -11.52
N GLU A 36 -10.93 -3.36 -12.60
CA GLU A 36 -12.39 -3.29 -12.64
C GLU A 36 -13.05 -4.65 -12.43
N LYS A 37 -12.43 -5.75 -12.87
CA LYS A 37 -12.99 -7.10 -12.66
C LYS A 37 -12.88 -7.51 -11.20
N LEU A 38 -11.76 -7.18 -10.55
CA LEU A 38 -11.60 -7.35 -9.11
C LEU A 38 -12.61 -6.52 -8.33
N MET A 39 -12.80 -5.25 -8.70
CA MET A 39 -13.80 -4.38 -8.08
C MET A 39 -15.21 -4.95 -8.22
N PHE A 40 -15.60 -5.35 -9.44
CA PHE A 40 -16.89 -5.99 -9.70
C PHE A 40 -17.06 -7.27 -8.88
N TYR A 41 -16.02 -8.10 -8.81
CA TYR A 41 -16.04 -9.32 -8.01
C TYR A 41 -16.28 -9.03 -6.52
N MET A 42 -15.56 -8.07 -5.94
CA MET A 42 -15.72 -7.72 -4.53
C MET A 42 -17.08 -7.09 -4.24
N GLN A 43 -17.56 -6.22 -5.13
CA GLN A 43 -18.92 -5.66 -5.04
C GLN A 43 -20.01 -6.73 -5.13
N SER A 44 -19.82 -7.75 -5.97
CA SER A 44 -20.74 -8.90 -6.05
C SER A 44 -20.84 -9.71 -4.75
N ARG A 45 -19.86 -9.54 -3.84
CA ARG A 45 -19.85 -10.13 -2.50
C ARG A 45 -20.41 -9.20 -1.42
N GLY A 46 -20.97 -8.06 -1.81
CA GLY A 46 -21.65 -7.13 -0.91
C GLY A 46 -20.75 -6.03 -0.31
N MET A 47 -19.48 -5.95 -0.71
CA MET A 47 -18.60 -4.85 -0.27
C MET A 47 -18.85 -3.60 -1.10
N ASN A 48 -18.87 -2.44 -0.46
CA ASN A 48 -18.93 -1.18 -1.17
C ASN A 48 -17.52 -0.75 -1.67
N THR A 49 -17.47 0.20 -2.59
CA THR A 49 -16.21 0.66 -3.20
C THR A 49 -15.22 1.19 -2.17
N GLU A 50 -15.68 1.96 -1.19
CA GLU A 50 -14.85 2.58 -0.16
C GLU A 50 -14.18 1.51 0.71
N GLU A 51 -14.95 0.53 1.18
CA GLU A 51 -14.44 -0.63 1.94
C GLU A 51 -13.37 -1.40 1.17
N ILE A 52 -13.56 -1.61 -0.14
CA ILE A 52 -12.60 -2.34 -0.97
C ILE A 52 -11.29 -1.56 -1.09
N TYR A 53 -11.37 -0.25 -1.36
CA TYR A 53 -10.17 0.59 -1.46
C TYR A 53 -9.45 0.72 -0.12
N GLU A 54 -10.18 0.83 0.98
CA GLU A 54 -9.65 0.86 2.33
C GLU A 54 -8.92 -0.44 2.67
N MET A 55 -9.55 -1.60 2.45
CA MET A 55 -8.95 -2.91 2.65
C MET A 55 -7.66 -3.07 1.83
N MET A 56 -7.69 -2.66 0.55
CA MET A 56 -6.52 -2.76 -0.33
C MET A 56 -5.39 -1.79 0.07
N ALA A 57 -5.73 -0.60 0.58
CA ALA A 57 -4.76 0.35 1.10
C ALA A 57 -4.11 -0.18 2.39
N ARG A 58 -4.91 -0.71 3.32
CA ARG A 58 -4.42 -1.35 4.57
C ARG A 58 -3.46 -2.48 4.26
N ALA A 59 -3.87 -3.44 3.42
CA ALA A 59 -3.03 -4.56 3.02
C ALA A 59 -1.67 -4.13 2.42
N ARG A 60 -1.64 -3.03 1.65
CA ARG A 60 -0.38 -2.48 1.10
C ARG A 60 0.52 -1.87 2.18
N ILE A 61 -0.07 -1.18 3.14
CA ILE A 61 0.65 -0.58 4.28
C ILE A 61 1.20 -1.70 5.18
N ASP A 62 0.39 -2.70 5.50
CA ASP A 62 0.77 -3.84 6.35
C ASP A 62 1.96 -4.62 5.75
N ALA A 63 1.97 -4.81 4.44
CA ALA A 63 3.08 -5.46 3.75
C ALA A 63 4.42 -4.71 3.94
N VAL A 64 4.39 -3.40 4.17
CA VAL A 64 5.58 -2.59 4.50
C VAL A 64 5.87 -2.64 5.99
N ILE A 65 4.85 -2.47 6.84
CA ILE A 65 4.97 -2.53 8.31
C ILE A 65 5.61 -3.86 8.76
N ARG A 66 5.23 -4.99 8.16
CA ARG A 66 5.78 -6.32 8.46
C ARG A 66 7.29 -6.45 8.20
N LYS A 67 7.89 -5.54 7.43
CA LYS A 67 9.34 -5.52 7.18
C LYS A 67 10.12 -4.77 8.28
N ILE A 68 9.44 -4.09 9.19
CA ILE A 68 10.07 -3.33 10.26
C ILE A 68 10.53 -4.31 11.36
N PRO A 69 11.84 -4.36 11.68
CA PRO A 69 12.36 -5.26 12.72
C PRO A 69 11.95 -4.83 14.13
N ASP A 70 11.88 -3.52 14.36
CA ASP A 70 11.52 -2.95 15.66
C ASP A 70 10.03 -3.16 15.96
N GLU A 71 9.78 -4.02 16.96
CA GLU A 71 8.44 -4.43 17.35
C GLU A 71 7.60 -3.27 17.89
N LYS A 72 8.20 -2.38 18.68
CA LYS A 72 7.50 -1.21 19.23
C LYS A 72 6.99 -0.29 18.11
N THR A 73 7.82 -0.06 17.10
CA THR A 73 7.44 0.71 15.89
C THR A 73 6.35 -0.01 15.10
N ARG A 74 6.47 -1.33 14.93
CA ARG A 74 5.44 -2.13 14.24
C ARG A 74 4.08 -2.00 14.92
N LEU A 75 4.02 -2.22 16.24
CA LEU A 75 2.78 -2.11 17.03
C LEU A 75 2.18 -0.70 16.96
N ALA A 76 3.00 0.35 17.09
CA ALA A 76 2.54 1.72 17.02
C ALA A 76 1.93 2.08 15.64
N LEU A 77 2.43 1.47 14.56
CA LEU A 77 1.90 1.70 13.21
C LEU A 77 0.64 0.88 12.93
N THR A 78 0.54 -0.34 13.48
CA THR A 78 -0.64 -1.22 13.30
C THR A 78 -1.87 -0.70 14.06
N ASP A 79 -1.68 -0.08 15.24
CA ASP A 79 -2.77 0.53 16.02
C ASP A 79 -3.38 1.74 15.28
N GLY A 80 -2.54 2.55 14.63
CA GLY A 80 -2.98 3.67 13.79
C GLY A 80 -3.63 3.24 12.47
N THR A 81 -3.42 2.00 12.02
CA THR A 81 -4.11 1.40 10.87
C THR A 81 -5.33 0.60 11.29
N GLY A 82 -6.00 0.94 12.40
CA GLY A 82 -7.34 0.46 12.75
C GLY A 82 -7.45 -1.04 13.06
N ASP A 83 -6.31 -1.73 13.20
CA ASP A 83 -6.22 -3.19 13.32
C ASP A 83 -5.73 -3.61 14.72
N GLY A 84 -5.78 -2.69 15.68
CA GLY A 84 -5.32 -2.87 17.05
C GLY A 84 -6.01 -4.00 17.83
N ASP A 85 -7.04 -4.62 17.26
CA ASP A 85 -7.88 -5.63 17.92
C ASP A 85 -7.85 -7.04 17.28
N GLU A 86 -7.46 -7.23 16.02
CA GLU A 86 -7.50 -8.57 15.38
C GLU A 86 -6.24 -9.42 15.60
N PHE A 87 -5.07 -8.80 15.81
CA PHE A 87 -3.81 -9.52 16.08
C PHE A 87 -3.53 -9.73 17.58
N ARG A 88 -4.49 -9.42 18.46
CA ARG A 88 -4.34 -9.58 19.92
C ARG A 88 -4.57 -11.00 20.44
N GLN A 89 -4.76 -11.98 19.56
CA GLN A 89 -4.84 -13.38 19.95
C GLN A 89 -3.64 -14.14 19.40
N GLU A 90 -2.62 -14.27 20.25
CA GLU A 90 -1.77 -15.46 20.48
C GLU A 90 -0.42 -15.03 21.08
N GLU A 91 -0.43 -14.67 22.37
CA GLU A 91 0.41 -15.27 23.44
C GLU A 91 -0.16 -14.93 24.83
#